data_AF-A0A2K1IQI4-F1
#
_entry.id   AF-A0A2K1IQI4-F1
#
_cell.length_a   1.000
_cell.length_b   1.000
_cell.length_c   1.000
_cell.angle_alpha   90.00
_cell.angle_beta   90.00
_cell.angle_gamma   90.00
#
_symmetry.space_group_name_H-M   'P 1'
#
loop_
_entity.id
_entity.type
_entity.pdbx_description
1 polymer ?
#
loop_
_entity_poly.entity_id
_entity_poly.type
_entity_poly.pdbx_seq_one_letter_code
_entity_poly.pdbx_strand_id
1 'polypeptide(L)'
;MASGQLDAMAGLKSAPVEREGGKDGSTGDGLRPAEAMECEENDVYLKFRREALRLSRARGKYARNAHNAYMAGDHADAKLFSREAHENWKTAELGHAQAAEEILYSRNAGGTASIWSIDLHGLHATEAVMALQERLTHLEKELAKDRAFIYRSQRVPGPPLEVKGQGSGVKELNSKEEHSSPLAASRAVVKNELSVITGVGRHSKGGPSLPLAVRNFLLSHGYKFTEPGVGVVSVSPKRHYAPVS
;
A
#
# COMPACT_ATOMS: atom_id res chain seq x y z
N MET A 1 -27.41 -22.29 63.12
CA MET A 1 -27.75 -21.93 61.72
C MET A 1 -29.23 -22.18 61.55
N ALA A 2 -29.99 -21.22 61.03
CA ALA A 2 -31.45 -21.20 61.15
C ALA A 2 -32.14 -21.29 59.78
N SER A 3 -33.31 -21.92 59.80
CA SER A 3 -34.46 -21.74 58.90
C SER A 3 -34.25 -21.87 57.39
N GLY A 4 -34.79 -22.96 56.83
CA GLY A 4 -35.35 -22.92 55.47
C GLY A 4 -36.80 -22.46 55.47
N GLN A 5 -37.46 -22.63 54.31
CA GLN A 5 -38.90 -22.48 54.07
C GLN A 5 -39.47 -21.05 53.96
N LEU A 6 -39.34 -20.49 52.75
CA LEU A 6 -40.28 -19.60 52.04
C LEU A 6 -39.97 -19.78 50.53
N ASP A 7 -40.91 -19.78 49.56
CA ASP A 7 -42.37 -19.89 49.64
C ASP A 7 -42.94 -20.44 48.30
N ALA A 8 -44.28 -20.56 48.17
CA ALA A 8 -44.99 -20.74 46.89
C ALA A 8 -46.18 -19.76 46.78
N MET A 9 -46.58 -19.36 45.56
CA MET A 9 -47.97 -19.10 45.09
C MET A 9 -48.01 -18.26 43.80
N ALA A 10 -48.91 -18.63 42.88
CA ALA A 10 -49.44 -17.87 41.72
C ALA A 10 -48.47 -17.28 40.67
N GLY A 11 -48.77 -17.26 39.37
CA GLY A 11 -49.97 -17.76 38.67
C GLY A 11 -50.49 -16.76 37.64
N LEU A 12 -50.00 -16.84 36.40
CA LEU A 12 -50.70 -16.30 35.23
C LEU A 12 -50.87 -17.38 34.16
N LYS A 13 -52.10 -17.52 33.68
CA LYS A 13 -52.47 -18.36 32.54
C LYS A 13 -52.44 -17.53 31.27
N SER A 14 -51.84 -18.06 30.21
CA SER A 14 -52.29 -17.84 28.84
C SER A 14 -51.89 -19.05 27.98
N ALA A 15 -52.76 -19.38 27.02
CA ALA A 15 -52.81 -20.66 26.31
C ALA A 15 -51.77 -20.74 25.15
N PRO A 16 -51.49 -21.94 24.58
CA PRO A 16 -50.55 -22.06 23.47
C PRO A 16 -51.16 -21.46 22.19
N VAL A 17 -50.36 -20.68 21.46
CA VAL A 17 -50.66 -20.29 20.08
C VAL A 17 -49.87 -21.19 19.14
N GLU A 18 -50.56 -21.69 18.12
CA GLU A 18 -50.09 -22.73 17.22
C GLU A 18 -49.01 -22.23 16.25
N ARG A 19 -48.26 -23.19 15.69
CA ARG A 19 -47.35 -22.93 14.57
C ARG A 19 -48.17 -22.76 13.31
N GLU A 20 -48.05 -21.60 12.66
CA GLU A 20 -48.43 -21.41 11.26
C GLU A 20 -47.28 -20.75 10.48
N GLY A 21 -47.22 -21.05 9.18
CA GLY A 21 -45.96 -21.03 8.44
C GLY A 21 -45.40 -19.64 8.09
N GLY A 22 -44.31 -19.25 8.76
CA GLY A 22 -43.36 -18.28 8.20
C GLY A 22 -42.61 -18.90 7.01
N LYS A 23 -43.01 -18.56 5.78
CA LYS A 23 -42.19 -18.78 4.58
C LYS A 23 -41.32 -17.54 4.33
N ASP A 24 -40.31 -17.34 5.16
CA ASP A 24 -39.16 -16.50 4.82
C ASP A 24 -38.30 -17.23 3.78
N GLY A 25 -38.85 -17.29 2.56
CA GLY A 25 -38.14 -17.60 1.33
C GLY A 25 -37.13 -16.50 1.01
N SER A 26 -36.11 -16.36 1.87
CA SER A 26 -34.88 -15.65 1.57
C SER A 26 -34.18 -16.44 0.47
N THR A 27 -34.59 -16.15 -0.77
CA THR A 27 -34.02 -16.73 -1.99
C THR A 27 -32.53 -16.49 -1.93
N GLY A 28 -31.79 -17.58 -1.74
CA GLY A 28 -30.39 -17.52 -1.32
C GLY A 28 -29.59 -16.59 -2.21
N ASP A 29 -28.81 -15.71 -1.56
CA ASP A 29 -27.89 -14.79 -2.23
C ASP A 29 -27.09 -15.58 -3.27
N GLY A 30 -27.38 -15.28 -4.54
CA GLY A 30 -27.06 -16.16 -5.63
C GLY A 30 -25.55 -16.32 -5.71
N LEU A 31 -25.05 -17.52 -5.38
CA LEU A 31 -23.70 -17.95 -5.72
C LEU A 31 -23.58 -17.84 -7.25
N ARG A 32 -23.12 -16.67 -7.71
CA ARG A 32 -22.82 -16.46 -9.12
C ARG A 32 -21.81 -17.53 -9.52
N PRO A 33 -22.04 -18.26 -10.62
CA PRO A 33 -21.11 -19.26 -11.11
C PRO A 33 -19.68 -18.72 -11.20
N ALA A 34 -18.70 -19.62 -11.07
CA ALA A 34 -17.28 -19.28 -11.12
C ALA A 34 -16.80 -18.97 -12.55
N GLU A 35 -17.50 -18.08 -13.24
CA GLU A 35 -17.32 -17.75 -14.66
C GLU A 35 -16.94 -16.27 -14.81
N ALA A 36 -16.11 -15.98 -15.83
CA ALA A 36 -15.62 -14.65 -16.19
C ALA A 36 -14.88 -13.87 -15.06
N MET A 37 -13.74 -14.40 -14.62
CA MET A 37 -12.61 -13.55 -14.20
C MET A 37 -11.59 -13.50 -15.34
N GLU A 38 -11.98 -12.88 -16.45
CA GLU A 38 -11.07 -12.38 -17.48
C GLU A 38 -10.24 -11.25 -16.87
N CYS A 39 -9.22 -11.61 -16.10
CA CYS A 39 -8.16 -10.69 -15.72
C CYS A 39 -7.12 -10.71 -16.82
N GLU A 40 -7.18 -9.66 -17.65
CA GLU A 40 -6.17 -9.23 -18.62
C GLU A 40 -4.76 -9.74 -18.28
N GLU A 41 -4.15 -10.41 -19.26
CA GLU A 41 -3.14 -11.47 -19.10
C GLU A 41 -1.72 -11.00 -18.68
N ASN A 42 -1.62 -9.84 -18.04
CA ASN A 42 -0.36 -9.15 -17.70
C ASN A 42 -0.17 -8.96 -16.18
N ASP A 43 -0.67 -9.92 -15.41
CA ASP A 43 -0.93 -9.74 -13.98
C ASP A 43 0.27 -10.11 -13.08
N VAL A 44 1.21 -9.18 -12.96
CA VAL A 44 2.32 -9.20 -11.98
C VAL A 44 1.79 -9.42 -10.55
N TYR A 45 0.63 -8.85 -10.23
CA TYR A 45 0.00 -9.00 -8.92
C TYR A 45 -0.46 -10.45 -8.68
N LEU A 46 -1.20 -11.08 -9.59
CA LEU A 46 -1.56 -12.49 -9.49
C LEU A 46 -0.35 -13.41 -9.54
N LYS A 47 0.72 -13.08 -10.28
CA LYS A 47 1.96 -13.89 -10.29
C LYS A 47 2.52 -14.05 -8.88
N PHE A 48 2.68 -12.95 -8.14
CA PHE A 48 3.23 -12.99 -6.78
C PHE A 48 2.20 -13.37 -5.71
N ARG A 49 0.92 -13.01 -5.87
CA ARG A 49 -0.13 -13.22 -4.84
C ARG A 49 -0.88 -14.54 -4.94
N ARG A 50 -0.73 -15.33 -6.01
CA ARG A 50 -1.56 -16.54 -6.28
C ARG A 50 -1.72 -17.45 -5.07
N GLU A 51 -0.62 -17.79 -4.43
CA GLU A 51 -0.59 -18.76 -3.33
C GLU A 51 -1.14 -18.17 -2.02
N ALA A 52 -0.74 -16.93 -1.68
CA ALA A 52 -1.30 -16.20 -0.55
C ALA A 52 -2.82 -16.00 -0.68
N LEU A 53 -3.34 -15.79 -1.91
CA LEU A 53 -4.78 -15.74 -2.20
C LEU A 53 -5.46 -17.12 -2.08
N ARG A 54 -4.79 -18.22 -2.46
CA ARG A 54 -5.29 -19.59 -2.25
C ARG A 54 -5.48 -19.88 -0.76
N LEU A 55 -4.46 -19.59 0.04
CA LEU A 55 -4.48 -19.73 1.50
C LEU A 55 -5.52 -18.80 2.15
N SER A 56 -5.66 -17.56 1.66
CA SER A 56 -6.70 -16.61 2.12
C SER A 56 -8.12 -17.13 1.90
N ARG A 57 -8.37 -17.83 0.77
CA ARG A 57 -9.64 -18.49 0.47
C ARG A 57 -9.86 -19.73 1.36
N ALA A 58 -8.82 -20.53 1.58
CA ALA A 58 -8.86 -21.69 2.49
C ALA A 58 -9.17 -21.27 3.93
N ARG A 59 -8.49 -20.26 4.47
CA ARG A 59 -8.82 -19.59 5.74
C ARG A 59 -10.30 -19.20 5.81
N GLY A 60 -10.82 -18.56 4.76
CA GLY A 60 -12.22 -18.14 4.69
C GLY A 60 -13.20 -19.33 4.71
N LYS A 61 -12.86 -20.46 4.09
CA LYS A 61 -13.63 -21.71 4.18
C LYS A 61 -13.59 -22.28 5.60
N TYR A 62 -12.41 -22.46 6.18
CA TYR A 62 -12.27 -23.01 7.53
C TYR A 62 -12.90 -22.14 8.61
N ALA A 63 -12.84 -20.81 8.49
CA ALA A 63 -13.53 -19.90 9.41
C ALA A 63 -15.07 -20.06 9.38
N ARG A 64 -15.67 -20.26 8.19
CA ARG A 64 -17.11 -20.57 8.07
C ARG A 64 -17.43 -21.95 8.65
N ASN A 65 -16.61 -22.96 8.37
CA ASN A 65 -16.79 -24.30 8.94
C ASN A 65 -16.72 -24.28 10.48
N ALA A 66 -15.75 -23.55 11.05
CA ALA A 66 -15.61 -23.37 12.50
C ALA A 66 -16.84 -22.71 13.12
N HIS A 67 -17.35 -21.65 12.49
CA HIS A 67 -18.57 -20.97 12.93
C HIS A 67 -19.79 -21.91 12.89
N ASN A 68 -19.97 -22.66 11.79
CA ASN A 68 -21.09 -23.59 11.64
C ASN A 68 -21.02 -24.74 12.66
N ALA A 69 -19.83 -25.32 12.89
CA ALA A 69 -19.63 -26.36 13.90
C ALA A 69 -19.93 -25.84 15.32
N TYR A 70 -19.50 -24.63 15.64
CA TYR A 70 -19.81 -23.99 16.93
C TYR A 70 -21.32 -23.81 17.12
N MET A 71 -22.03 -23.34 16.09
CA MET A 71 -23.50 -23.18 16.13
C MET A 71 -24.26 -24.51 16.20
N ALA A 72 -23.66 -25.61 15.70
CA ALA A 72 -24.18 -26.97 15.86
C ALA A 72 -23.88 -27.60 17.24
N GLY A 73 -23.12 -26.91 18.10
CA GLY A 73 -22.68 -27.42 19.40
C GLY A 73 -21.43 -28.33 19.35
N ASP A 74 -20.86 -28.57 18.16
CA ASP A 74 -19.60 -29.32 18.03
C ASP A 74 -18.39 -28.39 18.27
N HIS A 75 -18.04 -28.26 19.55
CA HIS A 75 -16.89 -27.47 19.97
C HIS A 75 -15.54 -28.12 19.63
N ALA A 76 -15.50 -29.42 19.34
CA ALA A 76 -14.26 -30.12 18.98
C ALA A 76 -13.86 -29.78 17.53
N ASP A 77 -14.79 -29.94 16.60
CA ASP A 77 -14.59 -29.57 15.19
C ASP A 77 -14.46 -28.05 15.03
N ALA A 78 -15.21 -27.25 15.80
CA ALA A 78 -15.03 -25.79 15.80
C ALA A 78 -13.60 -25.39 16.19
N LYS A 79 -12.99 -26.06 17.17
CA LYS A 79 -11.60 -25.82 17.59
C LYS A 79 -10.59 -26.29 16.53
N LEU A 80 -10.83 -27.44 15.89
CA LEU A 80 -10.00 -27.95 14.80
C LEU A 80 -9.98 -26.99 13.59
N PHE A 81 -11.16 -26.61 13.09
CA PHE A 81 -11.27 -25.68 11.96
C PHE A 81 -10.74 -24.28 12.31
N SER A 82 -10.88 -23.83 13.56
CA SER A 82 -10.29 -22.55 14.01
C SER A 82 -8.75 -22.58 13.97
N ARG A 83 -8.13 -23.69 14.40
CA ARG A 83 -6.67 -23.87 14.30
C ARG A 83 -6.22 -23.85 12.84
N GLU A 84 -6.88 -24.64 12.00
CA GLU A 84 -6.58 -24.73 10.57
C GLU A 84 -6.73 -23.37 9.86
N ALA A 85 -7.78 -22.60 10.18
CA ALA A 85 -7.95 -21.25 9.68
C ALA A 85 -6.82 -20.31 10.13
N HIS A 86 -6.37 -20.41 11.38
CA HIS A 86 -5.28 -19.59 11.92
C HIS A 86 -3.92 -19.92 11.31
N GLU A 87 -3.65 -21.19 11.01
CA GLU A 87 -2.45 -21.64 10.29
C GLU A 87 -2.46 -21.12 8.84
N ASN A 88 -3.57 -21.31 8.12
CA ASN A 88 -3.74 -20.76 6.76
C ASN A 88 -3.64 -19.23 6.73
N TRP A 89 -4.06 -18.54 7.80
CA TRP A 89 -3.89 -17.08 7.93
C TRP A 89 -2.42 -16.67 8.03
N LYS A 90 -1.62 -17.29 8.93
CA LYS A 90 -0.19 -16.98 9.09
C LYS A 90 0.58 -17.19 7.80
N THR A 91 0.36 -18.31 7.12
CA THR A 91 1.05 -18.62 5.86
C THR A 91 0.62 -17.68 4.73
N ALA A 92 -0.66 -17.28 4.69
CA ALA A 92 -1.13 -16.27 3.75
C ALA A 92 -0.52 -14.89 4.02
N GLU A 93 -0.43 -14.47 5.28
CA GLU A 93 0.12 -13.18 5.69
C GLU A 93 1.62 -13.07 5.34
N LEU A 94 2.40 -14.10 5.63
CA LEU A 94 3.81 -14.19 5.21
C LEU A 94 3.95 -14.13 3.68
N GLY A 95 3.14 -14.90 2.95
CA GLY A 95 3.16 -14.90 1.48
C GLY A 95 2.72 -13.55 0.87
N HIS A 96 1.80 -12.82 1.51
CA HIS A 96 1.42 -11.46 1.11
C HIS A 96 2.57 -10.48 1.34
N ALA A 97 3.26 -10.56 2.48
CA ALA A 97 4.42 -9.71 2.78
C ALA A 97 5.57 -9.94 1.79
N GLN A 98 5.92 -11.19 1.51
CA GLN A 98 6.94 -11.55 0.51
C GLN A 98 6.54 -11.06 -0.90
N ALA A 99 5.27 -11.22 -1.29
CA ALA A 99 4.76 -10.71 -2.55
C ALA A 99 4.80 -9.16 -2.62
N ALA A 100 4.61 -8.46 -1.51
CA ALA A 100 4.70 -7.01 -1.44
C ALA A 100 6.13 -6.51 -1.67
N GLU A 101 7.12 -7.15 -1.03
CA GLU A 101 8.54 -6.86 -1.21
C GLU A 101 8.97 -7.05 -2.68
N GLU A 102 8.64 -8.20 -3.28
CA GLU A 102 8.96 -8.52 -4.67
C GLU A 102 8.29 -7.57 -5.67
N ILE A 103 7.04 -7.17 -5.43
CA ILE A 103 6.33 -6.18 -6.27
C ILE A 103 7.01 -4.81 -6.15
N LEU A 104 7.27 -4.33 -4.92
CA LEU A 104 7.89 -3.03 -4.68
C LEU A 104 9.30 -3.00 -5.29
N TYR A 105 10.11 -4.04 -5.07
CA TYR A 105 11.44 -4.17 -5.66
C TYR A 105 11.36 -4.19 -7.19
N SER A 106 10.54 -5.06 -7.79
CA SER A 106 10.42 -5.17 -9.25
C SER A 106 9.97 -3.88 -9.95
N ARG A 107 9.24 -2.99 -9.26
CA ARG A 107 8.76 -1.71 -9.82
C ARG A 107 9.67 -0.52 -9.55
N ASN A 108 10.58 -0.61 -8.58
CA ASN A 108 11.51 0.46 -8.22
C ASN A 108 12.99 0.11 -8.54
N ALA A 109 13.28 -1.14 -8.89
CA ALA A 109 14.55 -1.57 -9.47
C ALA A 109 14.61 -1.22 -10.96
N GLY A 110 15.78 -0.81 -11.45
CA GLY A 110 16.01 -0.47 -12.86
C GLY A 110 16.72 0.86 -13.13
N GLY A 111 17.09 1.62 -12.10
CA GLY A 111 17.90 2.84 -12.23
C GLY A 111 17.20 4.06 -12.86
N THR A 112 16.04 3.86 -13.49
CA THR A 112 15.15 4.91 -14.03
C THR A 112 14.29 5.56 -12.95
N ALA A 113 13.94 4.81 -11.89
CA ALA A 113 13.31 5.35 -10.70
C ALA A 113 14.33 6.17 -9.90
N SER A 114 14.29 7.50 -10.04
CA SER A 114 14.99 8.41 -9.13
C SER A 114 14.54 8.16 -7.69
N ILE A 115 15.38 8.44 -6.70
CA ILE A 115 15.00 8.41 -5.28
C ILE A 115 13.82 9.36 -4.94
N TRP A 116 13.53 10.32 -5.82
CA TRP A 116 12.36 11.20 -5.80
C TRP A 116 11.13 10.64 -6.53
N SER A 117 11.13 9.35 -6.87
CA SER A 117 9.99 8.62 -7.41
C SER A 117 9.82 7.32 -6.62
N ILE A 118 8.57 6.94 -6.37
CA ILE A 118 8.23 5.63 -5.83
C ILE A 118 6.98 5.10 -6.53
N ASP A 119 7.06 3.86 -7.01
CA ASP A 119 5.93 3.16 -7.59
C ASP A 119 5.37 2.14 -6.59
N LEU A 120 4.09 2.30 -6.26
CA LEU A 120 3.36 1.55 -5.23
C LEU A 120 2.19 0.74 -5.81
N HIS A 121 1.93 0.79 -7.13
CA HIS A 121 0.81 0.04 -7.69
C HIS A 121 0.98 -1.47 -7.48
N GLY A 122 -0.13 -2.19 -7.35
CA GLY A 122 -0.12 -3.63 -7.07
C GLY A 122 0.17 -4.00 -5.61
N LEU A 123 0.58 -3.05 -4.76
CA LEU A 123 0.61 -3.25 -3.31
C LEU A 123 -0.81 -3.13 -2.71
N HIS A 124 -1.03 -3.79 -1.59
CA HIS A 124 -2.21 -3.54 -0.76
C HIS A 124 -2.05 -2.23 0.00
N ALA A 125 -3.17 -1.63 0.41
CA ALA A 125 -3.21 -0.28 0.99
C ALA A 125 -2.23 -0.08 2.17
N THR A 126 -2.18 -1.01 3.12
CA THR A 126 -1.28 -0.95 4.29
C THR A 126 0.18 -1.00 3.90
N GLU A 127 0.55 -1.94 3.02
CA GLU A 127 1.92 -2.15 2.54
C GLU A 127 2.46 -0.91 1.81
N ALA A 128 1.62 -0.32 0.95
CA ALA A 128 1.98 0.89 0.21
C ALA A 128 2.16 2.11 1.13
N VAL A 129 1.33 2.25 2.17
CA VAL A 129 1.47 3.30 3.18
C VAL A 129 2.77 3.12 3.98
N MET A 130 3.13 1.88 4.33
CA MET A 130 4.42 1.58 4.99
C MET A 130 5.62 1.95 4.09
N ALA A 131 5.61 1.50 2.83
CA ALA A 131 6.67 1.81 1.86
C ALA A 131 6.80 3.32 1.58
N LEU A 132 5.67 4.05 1.55
CA LEU A 132 5.64 5.50 1.40
C LEU A 132 6.22 6.21 2.63
N GLN A 133 5.82 5.81 3.84
CA GLN A 133 6.37 6.35 5.08
C GLN A 133 7.89 6.12 5.17
N GLU A 134 8.37 4.94 4.82
CA GLU A 134 9.80 4.63 4.79
C GLU A 134 10.56 5.52 3.80
N ARG A 135 10.07 5.63 2.55
CA ARG A 135 10.68 6.47 1.50
C ARG A 135 10.72 7.94 1.91
N LEU A 136 9.64 8.48 2.48
CA LEU A 136 9.59 9.85 2.98
C LEU A 136 10.58 10.03 4.13
N THR A 137 10.59 9.13 5.12
CA THR A 137 11.53 9.17 6.26
C THR A 137 12.99 9.17 5.80
N HIS A 138 13.32 8.39 4.76
CA HIS A 138 14.65 8.37 4.18
C HIS A 138 15.01 9.71 3.50
N LEU A 139 14.13 10.25 2.66
CA LEU A 139 14.32 11.56 2.01
C LEU A 139 14.48 12.69 3.04
N GLU A 140 13.67 12.70 4.09
CA GLU A 140 13.72 13.70 5.18
C GLU A 140 15.04 13.64 5.95
N LYS A 141 15.57 12.43 6.21
CA LYS A 141 16.88 12.23 6.83
C LYS A 141 18.03 12.74 5.95
N GLU A 142 18.02 12.44 4.64
CA GLU A 142 19.07 12.93 3.73
C GLU A 142 18.99 14.46 3.52
N LEU A 143 17.78 15.02 3.44
CA LEU A 143 17.54 16.47 3.40
C LEU A 143 18.03 17.19 4.66
N ALA A 144 17.91 16.56 5.83
CA ALA A 144 18.39 17.13 7.09
C ALA A 144 19.93 17.11 7.20
N LYS A 145 20.58 16.10 6.62
CA LYS A 145 22.05 16.01 6.56
C LYS A 145 22.66 17.03 5.60
N ASP A 146 22.11 17.13 4.38
CA ASP A 146 22.69 17.97 3.33
C ASP A 146 21.64 18.54 2.37
N ARG A 147 21.55 19.87 2.29
CA ARG A 147 20.64 20.56 1.35
C ARG A 147 21.05 20.38 -0.11
N ALA A 148 22.32 20.10 -0.39
CA ALA A 148 22.80 19.79 -1.73
C ALA A 148 22.40 18.38 -2.19
N PHE A 149 21.86 17.53 -1.30
CA PHE A 149 21.32 16.21 -1.64
C PHE A 149 20.32 16.28 -2.80
N ILE A 150 19.40 17.25 -2.80
CA ILE A 150 18.36 17.40 -3.84
C ILE A 150 18.99 17.52 -5.23
N TYR A 151 20.03 18.35 -5.36
CA TYR A 151 20.73 18.58 -6.63
C TYR A 151 21.56 17.37 -7.06
N ARG A 152 22.19 16.64 -6.13
CA ARG A 152 22.98 15.44 -6.48
C ARG A 152 22.09 14.25 -6.85
N SER A 153 20.99 14.04 -6.14
CA SER A 153 20.05 12.93 -6.33
C SER A 153 19.13 13.09 -7.55
N GLN A 154 19.06 14.28 -8.14
CA GLN A 154 18.31 14.56 -9.38
C GLN A 154 19.21 14.82 -10.60
N ARG A 155 20.54 14.76 -10.44
CA ARG A 155 21.45 14.74 -11.59
C ARG A 155 21.41 13.36 -12.24
N VAL A 156 20.80 13.30 -13.42
CA VAL A 156 21.09 12.23 -14.39
C VAL A 156 22.59 12.31 -14.72
N PRO A 157 23.35 11.21 -14.72
CA PRO A 157 24.71 11.20 -15.24
C PRO A 157 24.67 11.55 -16.74
N GLY A 158 25.00 12.79 -17.08
CA GLY A 158 25.31 13.14 -18.46
C GLY A 158 26.56 12.37 -18.91
N PRO A 159 26.70 12.02 -20.20
CA PRO A 159 27.95 11.46 -20.70
C PRO A 159 29.10 12.40 -20.37
N PRO A 160 30.30 11.89 -20.00
CA PRO A 160 31.46 12.74 -19.76
C PRO A 160 31.71 13.64 -20.96
N LEU A 161 31.68 14.96 -20.73
CA LEU A 161 32.14 15.91 -21.74
C LEU A 161 33.64 15.69 -21.90
N GLU A 162 34.05 15.04 -22.99
CA GLU A 162 35.45 14.95 -23.37
C GLU A 162 36.00 16.36 -23.61
N VAL A 163 36.65 16.92 -22.59
CA VAL A 163 37.47 18.12 -22.73
C VAL A 163 38.69 17.71 -23.56
N LYS A 164 38.55 17.80 -24.89
CA LYS A 164 39.59 17.48 -25.85
C LYS A 164 40.67 18.57 -25.83
N GLY A 165 41.52 18.52 -24.79
CA GLY A 165 42.67 19.39 -24.66
C GLY A 165 43.72 19.08 -25.72
N GLN A 166 43.78 19.92 -26.75
CA GLN A 166 44.95 20.04 -27.62
C GLN A 166 45.50 21.47 -27.51
N GLY A 167 46.59 21.61 -26.78
CA GLY A 167 47.32 22.88 -26.71
C GLY A 167 48.41 22.93 -27.78
N SER A 168 48.48 24.04 -28.51
CA SER A 168 49.70 24.67 -29.06
C SER A 168 49.32 25.80 -30.01
N GLY A 169 49.97 26.96 -29.91
CA GLY A 169 49.83 28.04 -30.92
C GLY A 169 49.61 29.42 -30.35
N VAL A 170 50.71 30.11 -30.04
CA VAL A 170 50.78 31.53 -29.65
C VAL A 170 50.04 32.49 -30.60
N LYS A 171 49.29 33.47 -30.07
CA LYS A 171 49.63 34.91 -30.19
C LYS A 171 48.71 35.87 -29.41
N GLU A 172 49.27 37.05 -29.18
CA GLU A 172 48.87 38.20 -28.37
C GLU A 172 47.62 39.02 -28.82
N LEU A 173 47.05 39.76 -27.84
CA LEU A 173 46.34 41.06 -27.93
C LEU A 173 45.04 41.11 -28.79
N ASN A 174 43.86 41.56 -28.34
CA ASN A 174 43.53 42.66 -27.44
C ASN A 174 41.99 42.71 -27.12
N SER A 175 41.61 43.31 -26.00
CA SER A 175 40.31 43.95 -25.69
C SER A 175 38.98 43.42 -26.29
N LYS A 176 38.13 42.79 -25.47
CA LYS A 176 36.89 43.38 -24.92
C LYS A 176 36.16 42.40 -23.98
N GLU A 177 35.49 42.94 -22.97
CA GLU A 177 34.67 42.19 -22.03
C GLU A 177 33.37 41.72 -22.69
N GLU A 178 33.12 40.41 -22.66
CA GLU A 178 31.80 39.81 -22.83
C GLU A 178 31.72 38.66 -21.82
N HIS A 179 31.20 38.94 -20.61
CA HIS A 179 31.01 37.94 -19.54
C HIS A 179 29.83 36.99 -19.88
N SER A 180 29.96 36.23 -20.97
CA SER A 180 29.07 35.13 -21.33
C SER A 180 29.30 33.93 -20.40
N SER A 181 28.81 34.06 -19.16
CA SER A 181 28.76 32.95 -18.21
C SER A 181 28.08 31.72 -18.84
N PRO A 182 28.58 30.48 -18.61
CA PRO A 182 27.96 29.26 -19.11
C PRO A 182 26.69 28.91 -18.28
N LEU A 183 25.71 29.80 -18.28
CA LEU A 183 24.50 29.76 -17.45
C LEU A 183 23.28 29.15 -18.17
N ALA A 184 23.51 28.41 -19.26
CA ALA A 184 22.47 27.85 -20.13
C ALA A 184 22.52 26.31 -20.26
N ALA A 185 23.42 25.63 -19.55
CA ALA A 185 23.42 24.17 -19.45
C ALA A 185 22.28 23.71 -18.52
N SER A 186 21.08 23.60 -19.09
CA SER A 186 19.92 22.87 -18.55
C SER A 186 19.68 23.09 -17.05
N ARG A 187 19.10 24.25 -16.70
CA ARG A 187 18.55 24.55 -15.37
C ARG A 187 17.30 23.70 -15.11
N ALA A 188 17.49 22.38 -15.03
CA ALA A 188 16.47 21.41 -14.69
C ALA A 188 15.76 21.87 -13.41
N VAL A 189 14.43 21.91 -13.43
CA VAL A 189 13.64 22.37 -12.30
C VAL A 189 13.73 21.32 -11.21
N VAL A 190 14.71 21.48 -10.32
CA VAL A 190 14.96 20.60 -9.18
C VAL A 190 13.79 20.71 -8.22
N LYS A 191 12.89 19.72 -8.23
CA LYS A 191 11.67 19.72 -7.40
C LYS A 191 11.96 19.01 -6.08
N ASN A 192 11.68 19.65 -4.95
CA ASN A 192 11.74 19.02 -3.62
C ASN A 192 10.44 18.21 -3.36
N GLU A 193 10.06 17.35 -4.29
CA GLU A 193 8.80 16.61 -4.26
C GLU A 193 9.03 15.15 -4.67
N LEU A 194 8.48 14.23 -3.89
CA LEU A 194 8.41 12.80 -4.18
C LEU A 194 7.20 12.51 -5.07
N SER A 195 7.44 11.98 -6.26
CA SER A 195 6.39 11.45 -7.14
C SER A 195 5.98 10.05 -6.68
N VAL A 196 4.74 9.91 -6.23
CA VAL A 196 4.15 8.64 -5.76
C VAL A 196 3.17 8.12 -6.81
N ILE A 197 3.45 6.96 -7.38
CA ILE A 197 2.59 6.31 -8.38
C ILE A 197 1.73 5.26 -7.65
N THR A 198 0.42 5.46 -7.65
CA THR A 198 -0.58 4.58 -7.03
C THR A 198 -1.40 3.79 -8.05
N GLY A 199 -1.28 4.15 -9.33
CA GLY A 199 -2.03 3.55 -10.43
C GLY A 199 -3.53 3.88 -10.41
N VAL A 200 -4.27 3.36 -11.39
CA VAL A 200 -5.71 3.64 -11.58
C VAL A 200 -6.64 2.90 -10.61
N GLY A 201 -6.12 2.11 -9.65
CA GLY A 201 -6.92 1.53 -8.57
C GLY A 201 -7.97 0.47 -8.98
N ARG A 202 -7.78 -0.22 -10.11
CA ARG A 202 -8.74 -1.21 -10.65
C ARG A 202 -8.70 -2.61 -10.00
N HIS A 203 -7.78 -2.87 -9.06
CA HIS A 203 -7.44 -4.23 -8.63
C HIS A 203 -8.06 -4.69 -7.30
N SER A 204 -8.89 -3.87 -6.64
CA SER A 204 -9.64 -4.27 -5.44
C SER A 204 -11.15 -4.28 -5.67
N LYS A 205 -11.79 -5.44 -5.44
CA LYS A 205 -13.27 -5.58 -5.36
C LYS A 205 -13.75 -4.80 -4.12
N GLY A 206 -13.94 -3.50 -4.29
CA GLY A 206 -14.19 -2.52 -3.21
C GLY A 206 -13.85 -1.07 -3.56
N GLY A 207 -13.39 -0.76 -4.78
CA GLY A 207 -13.04 0.61 -5.21
C GLY A 207 -11.54 0.91 -5.10
N PRO A 208 -11.10 2.13 -5.48
CA PRO A 208 -9.69 2.53 -5.53
C PRO A 208 -9.13 2.78 -4.11
N SER A 209 -8.89 1.69 -3.39
CA SER A 209 -8.42 1.68 -2.01
C SER A 209 -7.06 2.33 -1.82
N LEU A 210 -6.14 2.13 -2.77
CA LEU A 210 -4.75 2.58 -2.66
C LEU A 210 -4.58 4.12 -2.75
N PRO A 211 -5.09 4.83 -3.77
CA PRO A 211 -5.05 6.30 -3.80
C PRO A 211 -5.70 6.95 -2.56
N LEU A 212 -6.81 6.37 -2.07
CA LEU A 212 -7.48 6.86 -0.86
C LEU A 212 -6.62 6.65 0.40
N ALA A 213 -6.01 5.47 0.56
CA ALA A 213 -5.13 5.19 1.70
C ALA A 213 -3.91 6.11 1.73
N VAL A 214 -3.27 6.34 0.57
CA VAL A 214 -2.15 7.28 0.44
C VAL A 214 -2.57 8.71 0.78
N ARG A 215 -3.70 9.20 0.26
CA ARG A 215 -4.24 10.53 0.64
C ARG A 215 -4.49 10.64 2.14
N ASN A 216 -5.17 9.66 2.74
CA ASN A 216 -5.50 9.67 4.17
C ASN A 216 -4.25 9.67 5.04
N PHE A 217 -3.23 8.88 4.67
CA PHE A 217 -1.92 8.89 5.31
C PHE A 217 -1.24 10.27 5.21
N LEU A 218 -1.16 10.86 4.02
CA LEU A 218 -0.54 12.16 3.81
C LEU A 218 -1.23 13.29 4.59
N LEU A 219 -2.57 13.30 4.60
CA LEU A 219 -3.38 14.27 5.35
C LEU A 219 -3.20 14.11 6.87
N SER A 220 -3.34 12.89 7.39
CA SER A 220 -3.22 12.61 8.84
C SER A 220 -1.83 12.93 9.39
N HIS A 221 -0.79 12.83 8.57
CA HIS A 221 0.58 13.16 8.94
C HIS A 221 0.97 14.60 8.58
N GLY A 222 0.08 15.42 8.01
CA GLY A 222 0.33 16.83 7.71
C GLY A 222 1.33 17.09 6.57
N TYR A 223 1.40 16.19 5.58
CA TYR A 223 2.19 16.40 4.36
C TYR A 223 1.49 17.34 3.38
N LYS A 224 2.27 18.17 2.68
CA LYS A 224 1.78 18.98 1.55
C LYS A 224 1.90 18.16 0.27
N PHE A 225 0.82 18.02 -0.50
CA PHE A 225 0.82 17.27 -1.74
C PHE A 225 -0.11 17.87 -2.81
N THR A 226 0.10 17.47 -4.05
CA THR A 226 -0.76 17.76 -5.20
C THR A 226 -1.00 16.48 -6.01
N GLU A 227 -2.08 16.44 -6.80
CA GLU A 227 -2.40 15.30 -7.66
C GLU A 227 -2.36 15.74 -9.13
N PRO A 228 -1.18 15.73 -9.79
CA PRO A 228 -1.03 16.25 -11.16
C PRO A 228 -1.71 15.40 -12.23
N GLY A 229 -2.15 14.17 -11.89
CA GLY A 229 -2.83 13.27 -12.80
C GLY A 229 -3.41 12.05 -12.08
N VAL A 230 -4.24 11.28 -12.77
CA VAL A 230 -4.92 10.10 -12.20
C VAL A 230 -3.88 9.05 -11.76
N GLY A 231 -3.88 8.72 -10.47
CA GLY A 231 -2.96 7.73 -9.90
C GLY A 231 -1.54 8.24 -9.63
N VAL A 232 -1.30 9.56 -9.70
CA VAL A 232 -0.01 10.18 -9.38
C VAL A 232 -0.20 11.26 -8.30
N VAL A 233 0.62 11.22 -7.26
CA VAL A 233 0.61 12.20 -6.15
C VAL A 233 2.02 12.76 -5.99
N SER A 234 2.18 14.09 -6.05
CA SER A 234 3.45 14.77 -5.78
C SER A 234 3.49 15.26 -4.34
N VAL A 235 4.41 14.78 -3.52
CA VAL A 235 4.47 15.01 -2.06
C VAL A 235 5.72 15.78 -1.67
N SER A 236 5.60 16.90 -0.95
CA SER A 236 6.75 17.59 -0.34
C SER A 236 7.19 16.91 0.96
N PRO A 237 8.42 16.36 1.06
CA PRO A 237 8.95 15.86 2.33
C PRO A 237 9.14 17.02 3.34
N LYS A 238 8.99 16.74 4.63
CA LYS A 238 9.16 17.74 5.69
C LYS A 238 10.63 18.11 5.85
N ARG A 239 10.87 19.31 6.37
CA ARG A 239 12.21 19.75 6.77
C ARG A 239 12.24 19.87 8.28
N HIS A 240 12.79 18.85 8.93
CA HIS A 240 13.15 18.93 10.34
C HIS A 240 14.44 19.74 10.46
N TYR A 241 14.28 21.04 10.73
CA TYR A 241 15.39 21.88 11.14
C TYR A 241 15.77 21.46 12.56
N ALA A 242 16.96 20.88 12.73
CA ALA A 242 17.57 20.82 14.04
C ALA A 242 17.76 22.27 14.54
N PRO A 243 17.40 22.59 15.80
CA PRO A 243 17.79 23.87 16.37
C PRO A 243 19.31 23.99 16.34
N VAL A 244 19.81 25.15 15.91
CA VAL A 244 21.24 25.43 15.97
C VAL A 244 21.56 25.78 17.42
N SER A 245 22.26 24.88 18.11
CA SER A 245 22.77 25.09 19.47
C SER A 245 23.97 26.02 19.50
#